data_AF-A0A8K0Q7T1-F1
#
_entry.id   AF-A0A8K0Q7T1-F1
#
_cell.length_a   1.000
_cell.length_b   1.000
_cell.length_c   1.000
_cell.angle_alpha   90.00
_cell.angle_beta   90.00
_cell.angle_gamma   90.00
#
_symmetry.space_group_name_H-M   'P 1'
#
loop_
_entity.id
_entity.type
_entity.pdbx_description
1 polymer ?
#
loop_
_entity_poly.entity_id
_entity_poly.type
_entity_poly.pdbx_seq_one_letter_code
_entity_poly.pdbx_strand_id
1 'polypeptide(L)'
;MTMRIAVPSDLDQLVDVVLATMPSDKPWPYRFSRREEFPDDHRKYTKMIWGMFVDPAFDDWVVQVIEDTVDGKPTIVAFSAWNVSYVNKRKHGSGYQPQNPNREMVENGGASRRDADPNRIVAFMDSGWLCEQYFEAYGDDRITLQILGTHPDHRRHGHASTLCRWGMEVAQKEGLVCTLQATILGRQVYEHLGFTILGEGFIQVPGEEEKIPFWPMVWLSQKLDEDADK
;
A
#
# COMPACT_ATOMS: atom_id res chain seq x y z
N MET A 1 -2.13 -10.00 -20.04
CA MET A 1 -1.94 -8.92 -19.06
C MET A 1 -2.87 -7.74 -19.30
N THR A 2 -3.75 -7.44 -18.33
CA THR A 2 -4.64 -6.26 -18.30
C THR A 2 -4.56 -5.60 -16.92
N MET A 3 -4.49 -4.28 -16.83
CA MET A 3 -4.58 -3.54 -15.56
C MET A 3 -5.95 -2.87 -15.44
N ARG A 4 -6.56 -2.94 -14.25
CA ARG A 4 -7.86 -2.31 -13.97
C ARG A 4 -8.04 -2.01 -12.48
N ILE A 5 -9.00 -1.15 -12.17
CA ILE A 5 -9.48 -0.95 -10.80
C ILE A 5 -10.16 -2.25 -10.32
N ALA A 6 -9.85 -2.67 -9.10
CA ALA A 6 -10.53 -3.78 -8.45
C ALA A 6 -11.93 -3.38 -7.98
N VAL A 7 -12.86 -4.32 -8.04
CA VAL A 7 -14.25 -4.17 -7.62
C VAL A 7 -14.57 -5.14 -6.48
N PRO A 8 -15.66 -4.95 -5.72
CA PRO A 8 -16.00 -5.83 -4.59
C PRO A 8 -16.07 -7.34 -4.93
N SER A 9 -16.43 -7.70 -6.17
CA SER A 9 -16.46 -9.10 -6.61
C SER A 9 -15.08 -9.73 -6.79
N ASP A 10 -14.00 -8.94 -6.84
CA ASP A 10 -12.63 -9.45 -6.91
C ASP A 10 -12.08 -9.90 -5.56
N LEU A 11 -12.76 -9.56 -4.45
CA LEU A 11 -12.20 -9.60 -3.11
C LEU A 11 -11.59 -10.97 -2.74
N ASP A 12 -12.26 -12.07 -3.05
CA ASP A 12 -11.74 -13.39 -2.69
C ASP A 12 -10.47 -13.74 -3.48
N GLN A 13 -10.44 -13.52 -4.79
CA GLN A 13 -9.23 -13.78 -5.59
C GLN A 13 -8.10 -12.81 -5.22
N LEU A 14 -8.40 -11.54 -4.98
CA LEU A 14 -7.44 -10.56 -4.53
C LEU A 14 -6.81 -10.97 -3.19
N VAL A 15 -7.61 -11.39 -2.21
CA VAL A 15 -7.10 -11.86 -0.91
C VAL A 15 -6.22 -13.09 -1.05
N ASP A 16 -6.58 -14.03 -1.92
CA ASP A 16 -5.73 -15.21 -2.16
C ASP A 16 -4.36 -14.80 -2.71
N VAL A 17 -4.31 -13.85 -3.65
CA VAL A 17 -3.06 -13.31 -4.21
C VAL A 17 -2.26 -12.52 -3.17
N VAL A 18 -2.93 -11.73 -2.31
CA VAL A 18 -2.31 -11.03 -1.18
C VAL A 18 -1.64 -12.02 -0.25
N LEU A 19 -2.36 -13.05 0.19
CA LEU A 19 -1.85 -14.05 1.13
C LEU A 19 -0.68 -14.87 0.55
N ALA A 20 -0.68 -15.11 -0.77
CA ALA A 20 0.46 -15.72 -1.45
C ALA A 20 1.67 -14.79 -1.60
N THR A 21 1.44 -13.47 -1.66
CA THR A 21 2.48 -12.48 -1.97
C THR A 21 3.16 -11.92 -0.72
N MET A 22 2.36 -11.46 0.23
CA MET A 22 2.83 -10.64 1.34
C MET A 22 3.82 -11.33 2.29
N PRO A 23 3.81 -12.67 2.51
CA PRO A 23 4.82 -13.33 3.33
C PRO A 23 6.28 -13.12 2.85
N SER A 24 6.49 -12.75 1.58
CA SER A 24 7.82 -12.40 1.07
C SER A 24 8.33 -11.04 1.56
N ASP A 25 7.44 -10.14 1.99
CA ASP A 25 7.77 -8.80 2.45
C ASP A 25 7.90 -8.76 3.97
N LYS A 26 9.13 -8.60 4.49
CA LYS A 26 9.49 -8.82 5.90
C LYS A 26 8.56 -8.17 6.95
N PRO A 27 8.02 -6.95 6.78
CA PRO A 27 7.05 -6.38 7.72
C PRO A 27 5.78 -7.22 7.91
N TRP A 28 5.41 -8.07 6.95
CA TRP A 28 4.24 -8.94 7.04
C TRP A 28 4.43 -10.10 8.03
N PRO A 29 5.39 -11.03 7.87
CA PRO A 29 5.61 -12.11 8.83
C PRO A 29 6.04 -11.60 10.20
N TYR A 30 6.65 -10.41 10.29
CA TYR A 30 6.97 -9.78 11.57
C TYR A 30 5.72 -9.44 12.37
N ARG A 31 4.74 -8.77 11.75
CA ARG A 31 3.44 -8.46 12.36
C ARG A 31 2.62 -9.71 12.62
N PHE A 32 2.52 -10.57 11.62
CA PHE A 32 1.67 -11.76 11.61
C PHE A 32 2.48 -13.02 11.91
N SER A 33 3.13 -13.01 13.08
CA SER A 33 4.06 -14.05 13.52
C SER A 33 3.38 -15.41 13.75
N ARG A 34 2.08 -15.41 14.07
CA ARG A 34 1.27 -16.61 14.34
C ARG A 34 0.29 -16.95 13.22
N ARG A 35 0.46 -16.38 12.02
CA ARG A 35 -0.42 -16.61 10.86
C ARG A 35 -0.56 -18.08 10.45
N GLU A 36 0.47 -18.88 10.68
CA GLU A 36 0.46 -20.32 10.35
C GLU A 36 -0.29 -21.13 11.43
N GLU A 37 -0.31 -20.65 12.67
CA GLU A 37 -1.07 -21.24 13.79
C GLU A 37 -2.56 -20.83 13.73
N PHE A 38 -2.87 -19.62 13.25
CA PHE A 38 -4.23 -19.09 13.09
C PHE A 38 -4.51 -18.63 11.64
N PRO A 39 -4.52 -19.55 10.66
CA PRO A 39 -4.74 -19.20 9.26
C PRO A 39 -6.13 -18.60 9.01
N ASP A 40 -7.15 -19.04 9.75
CA ASP A 40 -8.52 -18.50 9.64
C ASP A 40 -8.60 -17.04 10.09
N ASP A 41 -7.97 -16.68 11.21
CA ASP A 41 -7.88 -15.28 11.65
C ASP A 41 -7.11 -14.46 10.62
N HIS A 42 -6.00 -15.01 10.11
CA HIS A 42 -5.17 -14.32 9.13
C HIS A 42 -5.96 -14.00 7.85
N ARG A 43 -6.69 -14.98 7.29
CA ARG A 43 -7.55 -14.75 6.12
C ARG A 43 -8.70 -13.82 6.44
N LYS A 44 -9.40 -14.00 7.57
CA LYS A 44 -10.55 -13.17 7.97
C LYS A 44 -10.17 -11.69 8.03
N TYR A 45 -9.12 -11.34 8.77
CA TYR A 45 -8.74 -9.94 8.95
C TYR A 45 -8.02 -9.36 7.73
N THR A 46 -7.34 -10.19 6.93
CA THR A 46 -6.86 -9.76 5.60
C THR A 46 -8.02 -9.46 4.66
N LYS A 47 -9.06 -10.31 4.62
CA LYS A 47 -10.26 -10.06 3.82
C LYS A 47 -11.02 -8.82 4.29
N MET A 48 -11.05 -8.55 5.60
CA MET A 48 -11.68 -7.35 6.14
C MET A 48 -10.98 -6.05 5.69
N ILE A 49 -9.64 -5.98 5.78
CA ILE A 49 -8.91 -4.77 5.37
C ILE A 49 -9.02 -4.53 3.86
N TRP A 50 -8.85 -5.57 3.05
CA TRP A 50 -8.98 -5.46 1.59
C TRP A 50 -10.43 -5.24 1.16
N GLY A 51 -11.39 -5.76 1.92
CA GLY A 51 -12.81 -5.50 1.72
C GLY A 51 -13.11 -4.02 1.82
N MET A 52 -12.56 -3.33 2.84
CA MET A 52 -12.65 -1.87 2.93
C MET A 52 -11.99 -1.20 1.74
N PHE A 53 -10.77 -1.58 1.33
CA PHE A 53 -10.09 -0.92 0.20
C PHE A 53 -10.79 -1.04 -1.16
N VAL A 54 -11.66 -2.03 -1.36
CA VAL A 54 -12.43 -2.21 -2.60
C VAL A 54 -13.90 -1.81 -2.47
N ASP A 55 -14.36 -1.46 -1.26
CA ASP A 55 -15.73 -1.01 -1.02
C ASP A 55 -15.88 0.45 -1.47
N PRO A 56 -16.84 0.78 -2.35
CA PRO A 56 -17.11 2.16 -2.75
C PRO A 56 -17.48 3.09 -1.60
N ALA A 57 -17.89 2.57 -0.44
CA ALA A 57 -18.11 3.37 0.78
C ALA A 57 -16.79 3.86 1.41
N PHE A 58 -15.66 3.25 1.07
CA PHE A 58 -14.32 3.59 1.53
C PHE A 58 -13.51 4.27 0.41
N ASP A 59 -13.95 5.47 0.02
CA ASP A 59 -13.47 6.20 -1.16
C ASP A 59 -12.12 6.95 -0.97
N ASP A 60 -11.46 6.79 0.17
CA ASP A 60 -10.07 7.23 0.38
C ASP A 60 -9.02 6.26 -0.23
N TRP A 61 -9.46 5.16 -0.84
CA TRP A 61 -8.57 4.19 -1.51
C TRP A 61 -8.97 3.87 -2.94
N VAL A 62 -7.95 3.59 -3.75
CA VAL A 62 -8.10 2.92 -5.05
C VAL A 62 -7.20 1.70 -5.06
N VAL A 63 -7.78 0.55 -5.39
CA VAL A 63 -7.04 -0.69 -5.63
C VAL A 63 -6.93 -0.94 -7.13
N GLN A 64 -5.70 -1.02 -7.63
CA GLN A 64 -5.41 -1.50 -8.98
C GLN A 64 -5.01 -2.97 -8.92
N VAL A 65 -5.45 -3.76 -9.90
CA VAL A 65 -5.05 -5.15 -10.11
C VAL A 65 -4.52 -5.34 -11.52
N ILE A 66 -3.58 -6.27 -11.66
CA ILE A 66 -3.18 -6.81 -12.95
C ILE A 66 -3.71 -8.23 -13.05
N GLU A 67 -4.42 -8.49 -14.14
CA GLU A 67 -4.84 -9.82 -14.55
C GLU A 67 -3.90 -10.38 -15.59
N ASP A 68 -3.56 -11.65 -15.47
CA ASP A 68 -2.91 -12.43 -16.52
C ASP A 68 -3.66 -13.72 -16.80
N THR A 69 -3.32 -14.39 -17.89
CA THR A 69 -3.96 -15.65 -18.26
C THR A 69 -3.29 -16.81 -17.54
N VAL A 70 -3.97 -17.41 -16.55
CA VAL A 70 -3.55 -18.62 -15.85
C VAL A 70 -4.55 -19.72 -16.20
N ASP A 71 -4.06 -20.85 -16.73
CA ASP A 71 -4.90 -21.98 -17.18
C ASP A 71 -6.07 -21.58 -18.10
N GLY A 72 -5.80 -20.61 -19.00
CA GLY A 72 -6.78 -20.10 -19.95
C GLY A 72 -7.84 -19.15 -19.37
N LYS A 73 -7.69 -18.72 -18.10
CA LYS A 73 -8.63 -17.81 -17.43
C LYS A 73 -7.94 -16.52 -16.97
N PRO A 74 -8.61 -15.36 -17.07
CA PRO A 74 -8.14 -14.14 -16.41
C PRO A 74 -8.03 -14.37 -14.90
N THR A 75 -6.85 -14.12 -14.36
CA THR A 75 -6.52 -14.31 -12.95
C THR A 75 -5.73 -13.12 -12.46
N ILE A 76 -6.12 -12.53 -11.34
CA ILE A 76 -5.33 -11.48 -10.68
C ILE A 76 -3.97 -12.05 -10.27
N VAL A 77 -2.89 -11.39 -10.66
CA VAL A 77 -1.51 -11.81 -10.37
C VAL A 77 -0.67 -10.73 -9.69
N ALA A 78 -1.16 -9.49 -9.67
CA ALA A 78 -0.56 -8.39 -8.93
C ALA A 78 -1.61 -7.36 -8.50
N PHE A 79 -1.28 -6.58 -7.49
CA PHE A 79 -2.18 -5.58 -6.92
C PHE A 79 -1.39 -4.39 -6.35
N SER A 80 -2.06 -3.24 -6.26
CA SER A 80 -1.60 -2.11 -5.48
C SER A 80 -2.77 -1.36 -4.83
N ALA A 81 -2.64 -0.99 -3.56
CA ALA A 81 -3.57 -0.11 -2.86
C ALA A 81 -2.95 1.29 -2.71
N TRP A 82 -3.67 2.29 -3.17
CA TRP A 82 -3.29 3.69 -3.14
C TRP A 82 -4.21 4.47 -2.22
N ASN A 83 -3.64 5.26 -1.31
CA ASN A 83 -4.41 6.27 -0.61
C ASN A 83 -4.61 7.47 -1.55
N VAL A 84 -5.87 7.79 -1.80
CA VAL A 84 -6.32 8.90 -2.65
C VAL A 84 -7.13 9.93 -1.85
N SER A 85 -6.95 9.96 -0.52
CA SER A 85 -7.72 10.86 0.36
C SER A 85 -7.57 12.34 0.00
N TYR A 86 -6.56 12.73 -0.78
CA TYR A 86 -6.43 14.07 -1.36
C TYR A 86 -7.70 14.48 -2.14
N VAL A 87 -8.40 13.55 -2.79
CA VAL A 87 -9.66 13.81 -3.50
C VAL A 87 -10.72 14.33 -2.53
N ASN A 88 -10.92 13.63 -1.42
CA ASN A 88 -11.88 14.01 -0.40
C ASN A 88 -11.45 15.26 0.36
N LYS A 89 -10.16 15.43 0.63
CA LYS A 89 -9.61 16.66 1.22
C LYS A 89 -9.85 17.88 0.32
N ARG A 90 -9.66 17.77 -1.00
CA ARG A 90 -9.98 18.83 -1.98
C ARG A 90 -11.48 19.14 -2.01
N LYS A 91 -12.33 18.11 -1.95
CA LYS A 91 -13.80 18.25 -2.02
C LYS A 91 -14.43 18.83 -0.74
N HIS A 92 -13.94 18.42 0.42
CA HIS A 92 -14.55 18.73 1.72
C HIS A 92 -13.74 19.76 2.54
N GLY A 93 -12.54 20.12 2.08
CA GLY A 93 -11.66 21.08 2.72
C GLY A 93 -10.85 20.49 3.88
N SER A 94 -10.09 21.35 4.56
CA SER A 94 -9.13 20.98 5.62
C SER A 94 -9.74 20.35 6.87
N GLY A 95 -11.07 20.38 7.02
CA GLY A 95 -11.79 19.72 8.10
C GLY A 95 -12.05 18.23 7.86
N TYR A 96 -11.83 17.73 6.64
CA TYR A 96 -12.05 16.33 6.30
C TYR A 96 -11.16 15.43 7.16
N GLN A 97 -11.76 14.43 7.78
CA GLN A 97 -11.06 13.39 8.50
C GLN A 97 -11.02 12.15 7.60
N PRO A 98 -9.83 11.73 7.13
CA PRO A 98 -9.72 10.50 6.36
C PRO A 98 -10.30 9.31 7.12
N GLN A 99 -10.86 8.39 6.34
CA GLN A 99 -11.38 7.13 6.83
C GLN A 99 -10.27 6.35 7.55
N ASN A 100 -10.64 5.55 8.55
CA ASN A 100 -9.66 4.84 9.38
C ASN A 100 -9.96 3.32 9.43
N PRO A 101 -9.48 2.55 8.44
CA PRO A 101 -9.64 1.11 8.41
C PRO A 101 -9.03 0.38 9.62
N ASN A 102 -8.02 0.95 10.28
CA ASN A 102 -7.47 0.36 11.51
C ASN A 102 -8.45 0.47 12.69
N ARG A 103 -9.20 1.58 12.77
CA ARG A 103 -10.28 1.74 13.76
C ARG A 103 -11.40 0.74 13.50
N GLU A 104 -11.87 0.66 12.25
CA GLU A 104 -12.89 -0.31 11.83
C GLU A 104 -12.45 -1.76 12.12
N MET A 105 -11.18 -2.09 11.85
CA MET A 105 -10.58 -3.37 12.18
C MET A 105 -10.69 -3.69 13.66
N VAL A 106 -10.33 -2.73 14.54
CA VAL A 106 -10.40 -2.89 15.99
C VAL A 106 -11.84 -3.08 16.46
N GLU A 107 -12.77 -2.24 15.99
CA GLU A 107 -14.20 -2.30 16.35
C GLU A 107 -14.86 -3.62 15.92
N ASN A 108 -14.34 -4.27 14.87
CA ASN A 108 -14.83 -5.54 14.35
C ASN A 108 -13.99 -6.77 14.78
N GLY A 109 -13.36 -6.70 15.96
CA GLY A 109 -12.68 -7.83 16.62
C GLY A 109 -11.21 -8.01 16.24
N GLY A 110 -10.65 -7.14 15.41
CA GLY A 110 -9.23 -7.18 15.05
C GLY A 110 -8.29 -6.95 16.23
N ALA A 111 -8.75 -6.32 17.33
CA ALA A 111 -7.97 -6.19 18.57
C ALA A 111 -7.69 -7.53 19.26
N SER A 112 -8.50 -8.55 19.00
CA SER A 112 -8.34 -9.91 19.58
C SER A 112 -7.88 -10.94 18.54
N ARG A 113 -7.38 -10.50 17.37
CA ARG A 113 -6.82 -11.39 16.35
C ARG A 113 -5.63 -12.17 16.90
N ARG A 114 -5.59 -13.47 16.65
CA ARG A 114 -4.56 -14.36 17.21
C ARG A 114 -3.35 -14.55 16.31
N ASP A 115 -3.50 -14.21 15.02
CA ASP A 115 -2.46 -14.37 13.99
C ASP A 115 -1.35 -13.30 14.09
N ALA A 116 -1.59 -12.21 14.82
CA ALA A 116 -0.69 -11.06 14.93
C ALA A 116 -0.11 -10.87 16.34
N ASP A 117 1.08 -10.30 16.40
CA ASP A 117 1.63 -9.74 17.64
C ASP A 117 1.20 -8.26 17.77
N PRO A 118 0.45 -7.88 18.81
CA PRO A 118 -0.08 -6.51 18.96
C PRO A 118 1.02 -5.45 19.11
N ASN A 119 2.15 -5.77 19.76
CA ASN A 119 3.25 -4.82 19.90
C ASN A 119 3.93 -4.57 18.55
N ARG A 120 4.07 -5.62 17.73
CA ARG A 120 4.63 -5.51 16.38
C ARG A 120 3.69 -4.81 15.40
N ILE A 121 2.37 -4.92 15.60
CA ILE A 121 1.38 -4.10 14.90
C ILE A 121 1.58 -2.63 15.23
N VAL A 122 1.71 -2.27 16.52
CA VAL A 122 1.98 -0.88 16.95
C VAL A 122 3.28 -0.37 16.34
N ALA A 123 4.37 -1.14 16.42
CA ALA A 123 5.65 -0.74 15.83
C ALA A 123 5.56 -0.49 14.30
N PHE A 124 4.74 -1.26 13.58
CA PHE A 124 4.47 -1.02 12.17
C PHE A 124 3.59 0.22 11.91
N MET A 125 2.63 0.51 12.79
CA MET A 125 1.86 1.75 12.69
C MET A 125 2.75 2.96 12.94
N ASP A 126 3.64 2.90 13.93
CA ASP A 126 4.62 3.95 14.24
C ASP A 126 5.57 4.24 13.08
N SER A 127 5.93 3.23 12.26
CA SER A 127 6.70 3.49 11.03
C SER A 127 5.93 4.33 10.01
N GLY A 128 4.62 4.13 9.92
CA GLY A 128 3.75 4.94 9.06
C GLY A 128 3.68 6.39 9.54
N TRP A 129 3.53 6.60 10.85
CA TRP A 129 3.58 7.94 11.46
C TRP A 129 4.92 8.63 11.22
N LEU A 130 6.03 7.89 11.33
CA LEU A 130 7.36 8.42 11.01
C LEU A 130 7.48 8.80 9.53
N CYS A 131 6.95 8.00 8.60
CA CYS A 131 6.90 8.37 7.17
C CYS A 131 6.13 9.67 6.93
N GLU A 132 4.98 9.86 7.59
CA GLU A 132 4.19 11.09 7.42
C GLU A 132 4.98 12.34 7.83
N GLN A 133 5.85 12.28 8.85
CA GLN A 133 6.73 13.40 9.21
C GLN A 133 7.66 13.83 8.07
N TYR A 134 8.15 12.88 7.26
CA TYR A 134 8.94 13.21 6.06
C TYR A 134 8.07 13.80 4.96
N PHE A 135 6.80 13.41 4.90
CA PHE A 135 5.90 13.85 3.84
C PHE A 135 5.23 15.19 4.13
N GLU A 136 5.19 15.66 5.39
CA GLU A 136 4.57 16.93 5.82
C GLU A 136 4.92 18.12 4.91
N ALA A 137 6.17 18.19 4.44
CA ALA A 137 6.65 19.25 3.55
C ALA A 137 5.90 19.33 2.20
N TYR A 138 5.19 18.28 1.81
CA TYR A 138 4.42 18.21 0.55
C TYR A 138 2.91 18.43 0.74
N GLY A 139 2.44 18.66 1.97
CA GLY A 139 1.03 18.97 2.25
C GLY A 139 0.05 17.84 1.91
N ASP A 140 -1.20 18.21 1.65
CA ASP A 140 -2.30 17.25 1.40
C ASP A 140 -2.46 16.83 -0.07
N ASP A 141 -1.79 17.51 -1.01
CA ASP A 141 -1.81 17.21 -2.45
C ASP A 141 -0.86 16.06 -2.80
N ARG A 142 -1.17 14.88 -2.24
CA ARG A 142 -0.35 13.68 -2.36
C ARG A 142 -1.20 12.45 -2.67
N ILE A 143 -0.66 11.59 -3.52
CA ILE A 143 -1.13 10.21 -3.69
C ILE A 143 -0.08 9.27 -3.08
N THR A 144 -0.50 8.37 -2.18
CA THR A 144 0.43 7.52 -1.44
C THR A 144 0.24 6.05 -1.81
N LEU A 145 1.29 5.38 -2.29
CA LEU A 145 1.28 3.92 -2.45
C LEU A 145 1.41 3.27 -1.06
N GLN A 146 0.36 2.58 -0.62
CA GLN A 146 0.36 1.93 0.68
C GLN A 146 0.80 0.46 0.62
N ILE A 147 0.32 -0.28 -0.38
CA ILE A 147 0.64 -1.70 -0.53
C ILE A 147 0.83 -2.00 -2.01
N LEU A 148 1.87 -2.75 -2.35
CA LEU A 148 2.10 -3.28 -3.69
C LEU A 148 2.58 -4.72 -3.59
N GLY A 149 2.01 -5.60 -4.41
CA GLY A 149 2.36 -7.00 -4.44
C GLY A 149 2.28 -7.60 -5.84
N THR A 150 3.17 -8.55 -6.11
CA THR A 150 3.09 -9.42 -7.29
C THR A 150 3.27 -10.86 -6.83
N HIS A 151 2.34 -11.72 -7.25
CA HIS A 151 2.38 -13.15 -6.98
C HIS A 151 3.77 -13.71 -7.31
N PRO A 152 4.38 -14.53 -6.43
CA PRO A 152 5.76 -15.01 -6.60
C PRO A 152 6.07 -15.53 -8.01
N ASP A 153 5.17 -16.35 -8.56
CA ASP A 153 5.33 -16.99 -9.88
C ASP A 153 5.15 -16.02 -11.06
N HIS A 154 4.64 -14.82 -10.81
CA HIS A 154 4.42 -13.77 -11.83
C HIS A 154 5.36 -12.57 -11.65
N ARG A 155 6.38 -12.67 -10.80
CA ARG A 155 7.39 -11.61 -10.63
C ARG A 155 8.29 -11.48 -11.86
N ARG A 156 8.99 -10.34 -11.97
CA ARG A 156 9.94 -10.02 -13.05
C ARG A 156 9.32 -9.86 -14.45
N HIS A 157 8.00 -9.65 -14.52
CA HIS A 157 7.27 -9.30 -15.75
C HIS A 157 6.85 -7.81 -15.79
N GLY A 158 7.43 -6.96 -14.95
CA GLY A 158 7.14 -5.52 -14.94
C GLY A 158 5.84 -5.10 -14.22
N HIS A 159 5.08 -6.04 -13.65
CA HIS A 159 3.80 -5.76 -12.97
C HIS A 159 3.88 -4.66 -11.91
N ALA A 160 4.86 -4.75 -11.00
CA ALA A 160 5.09 -3.74 -9.97
C ALA A 160 5.36 -2.34 -10.57
N SER A 161 6.18 -2.27 -11.62
CA SER A 161 6.46 -1.01 -12.30
C SER A 161 5.23 -0.43 -13.00
N THR A 162 4.39 -1.28 -13.61
CA THR A 162 3.14 -0.85 -14.25
C THR A 162 2.15 -0.28 -13.23
N LEU A 163 1.95 -0.98 -12.10
CA LEU A 163 1.08 -0.49 -11.02
C LEU A 163 1.60 0.82 -10.41
N CYS A 164 2.90 0.93 -10.21
CA CYS A 164 3.53 2.16 -9.68
C CYS A 164 3.36 3.34 -10.65
N ARG A 165 3.57 3.10 -11.96
CA ARG A 165 3.39 4.12 -13.01
C ARG A 165 1.98 4.68 -13.06
N TRP A 166 0.95 3.88 -12.79
CA TRP A 166 -0.42 4.39 -12.73
C TRP A 166 -0.57 5.54 -11.71
N GLY A 167 -0.05 5.38 -10.49
CA GLY A 167 -0.12 6.44 -9.48
C GLY A 167 0.77 7.63 -9.81
N MET A 168 1.92 7.41 -10.47
CA MET A 168 2.79 8.49 -10.96
C MET A 168 2.10 9.30 -12.08
N GLU A 169 1.39 8.65 -13.00
CA GLU A 169 0.61 9.31 -14.06
C GLU A 169 -0.54 10.14 -13.48
N VAL A 170 -1.25 9.61 -12.46
CA VAL A 170 -2.24 10.38 -11.70
C VAL A 170 -1.59 11.61 -11.06
N ALA A 171 -0.46 11.42 -10.38
CA ALA A 171 0.26 12.52 -9.73
C ALA A 171 0.71 13.58 -10.74
N GLN A 172 1.20 13.19 -11.91
CA GLN A 172 1.58 14.11 -12.97
C GLN A 172 0.38 14.89 -13.52
N LYS A 173 -0.71 14.20 -13.82
CA LYS A 173 -1.92 14.81 -14.40
C LYS A 173 -2.58 15.81 -13.45
N GLU A 174 -2.51 15.55 -12.15
CA GLU A 174 -3.23 16.34 -11.13
C GLU A 174 -2.31 17.26 -10.31
N GLY A 175 -1.03 17.36 -10.67
CA GLY A 175 -0.05 18.19 -9.99
C GLY A 175 0.22 17.76 -8.54
N LEU A 176 0.13 16.46 -8.26
CA LEU A 176 0.37 15.87 -6.94
C LEU A 176 1.83 15.44 -6.78
N VAL A 177 2.18 15.18 -5.53
CA VAL A 177 3.37 14.42 -5.16
C VAL A 177 3.01 12.96 -4.96
N CYS A 178 3.84 12.04 -5.45
CA CYS A 178 3.67 10.60 -5.22
C CYS A 178 4.59 10.15 -4.09
N THR A 179 4.06 9.55 -3.02
CA THR A 179 4.84 9.11 -1.86
C THR A 179 4.65 7.62 -1.58
N LEU A 180 5.63 7.01 -0.90
CA LEU A 180 5.55 5.62 -0.45
C LEU A 180 6.51 5.31 0.69
N GLN A 181 6.21 4.24 1.44
CA GLN A 181 7.15 3.61 2.37
C GLN A 181 7.74 2.35 1.71
N ALA A 182 9.02 2.40 1.33
CA ALA A 182 9.70 1.27 0.71
C ALA A 182 10.21 0.28 1.76
N THR A 183 10.08 -1.00 1.43
CA THR A 183 10.77 -2.11 2.13
C THR A 183 11.99 -2.55 1.32
N ILE A 184 12.82 -3.44 1.89
CA ILE A 184 13.98 -4.02 1.17
C ILE A 184 13.55 -4.61 -0.17
N LEU A 185 12.39 -5.27 -0.21
CA LEU A 185 11.90 -5.95 -1.41
C LEU A 185 11.52 -4.97 -2.53
N GLY A 186 10.91 -3.84 -2.17
CA GLY A 186 10.39 -2.86 -3.13
C GLY A 186 11.37 -1.74 -3.51
N ARG A 187 12.32 -1.39 -2.63
CA ARG A 187 13.18 -0.20 -2.74
C ARG A 187 13.82 -0.04 -4.13
N GLN A 188 14.47 -1.08 -4.64
CA GLN A 188 15.16 -1.01 -5.93
C GLN A 188 14.21 -0.72 -7.10
N VAL A 189 12.96 -1.19 -7.05
CA VAL A 189 11.96 -0.89 -8.07
C VAL A 189 11.63 0.59 -8.06
N TYR A 190 11.43 1.18 -6.87
CA TYR A 190 11.08 2.59 -6.74
C TYR A 190 12.24 3.51 -7.11
N GLU A 191 13.47 3.20 -6.70
CA GLU A 191 14.68 3.93 -7.13
C GLU A 191 14.82 3.91 -8.67
N HIS A 192 14.59 2.77 -9.30
CA HIS A 192 14.62 2.66 -10.78
C HIS A 192 13.52 3.48 -11.46
N LEU A 193 12.38 3.70 -10.79
CA LEU A 193 11.29 4.55 -11.27
C LEU A 193 11.51 6.04 -10.98
N GLY A 194 12.63 6.41 -10.35
CA GLY A 194 12.99 7.80 -10.06
C GLY A 194 12.49 8.34 -8.73
N PHE A 195 12.02 7.48 -7.82
CA PHE A 195 11.74 7.90 -6.45
C PHE A 195 13.05 8.21 -5.70
N THR A 196 13.04 9.29 -4.94
CA THR A 196 14.16 9.71 -4.08
C THR A 196 13.88 9.32 -2.63
N ILE A 197 14.90 8.85 -1.92
CA ILE A 197 14.83 8.53 -0.49
C ILE A 197 14.90 9.82 0.33
N LEU A 198 13.96 10.00 1.25
CA LEU A 198 13.93 11.13 2.18
C LEU A 198 14.61 10.82 3.53
N GLY A 199 14.65 9.55 3.90
CA GLY A 199 15.24 9.09 5.14
C GLY A 199 15.23 7.58 5.29
N GLU A 200 15.58 7.11 6.47
CA GLU A 200 15.57 5.70 6.84
C GLU A 200 14.98 5.57 8.25
N GLY A 201 14.20 4.51 8.47
CA GLY A 201 13.68 4.16 9.78
C GLY A 201 13.66 2.65 9.98
N PHE A 202 13.28 2.22 11.18
CA PHE A 202 13.18 0.81 11.54
C PHE A 202 11.83 0.52 12.17
N ILE A 203 11.16 -0.54 11.71
CA ILE A 203 10.07 -1.17 12.43
C ILE A 203 10.70 -2.10 13.47
N GLN A 204 10.48 -1.82 14.75
CA GLN A 204 11.06 -2.56 15.87
C GLN A 204 10.24 -2.33 17.13
N VAL A 205 9.93 -3.40 17.87
CA VAL A 205 9.42 -3.27 19.24
C VAL A 205 10.62 -2.92 20.14
N PRO A 206 10.54 -1.88 21.00
CA PRO A 206 11.65 -1.50 21.87
C PRO A 206 12.20 -2.68 22.66
N GLY A 207 13.50 -2.97 22.47
CA GLY A 207 14.22 -4.06 23.14
C GLY A 207 14.31 -5.36 22.34
N GLU A 208 13.63 -5.52 21.21
CA GLU A 208 13.86 -6.66 20.32
C GLU A 208 15.17 -6.52 19.54
N GLU A 209 15.83 -7.64 19.21
CA GLU A 209 17.00 -7.63 18.31
C GLU A 209 16.57 -7.43 16.84
N GLU A 210 15.42 -7.99 16.47
CA GLU A 210 14.89 -7.89 15.10
C GLU A 210 14.49 -6.46 14.79
N LYS A 211 15.05 -5.90 13.70
CA LYS A 211 14.72 -4.58 13.17
C LYS A 211 14.53 -4.67 11.67
N ILE A 212 13.45 -4.08 11.17
CA ILE A 212 13.13 -4.11 9.74
C ILE A 212 13.27 -2.70 9.18
N PRO A 213 14.28 -2.45 8.32
CA PRO A 213 14.47 -1.12 7.76
C PRO A 213 13.36 -0.79 6.77
N PHE A 214 13.03 0.50 6.70
CA PHE A 214 12.14 1.08 5.70
C PHE A 214 12.65 2.46 5.28
N TRP A 215 12.20 2.91 4.11
CA TRP A 215 12.60 4.20 3.55
C TRP A 215 11.36 4.97 3.08
N PRO A 216 11.04 6.13 3.67
CA PRO A 216 10.12 7.08 3.07
C PRO A 216 10.71 7.59 1.76
N MET A 217 9.95 7.47 0.67
CA MET A 217 10.38 7.90 -0.65
C MET A 217 9.35 8.79 -1.31
N VAL A 218 9.83 9.67 -2.19
CA VAL A 218 9.02 10.62 -2.94
C VAL A 218 9.37 10.61 -4.41
N TRP A 219 8.35 10.76 -5.25
CA TRP A 219 8.49 11.11 -6.65
C TRP A 219 7.74 12.41 -6.91
N LEU A 220 8.47 13.40 -7.41
CA LEU A 220 7.92 14.70 -7.77
C LEU A 220 7.52 14.63 -9.23
N SER A 221 6.26 14.93 -9.53
CA SER A 221 5.85 15.20 -10.89
C SER A 221 6.65 16.41 -11.38
N GLN A 222 7.38 16.26 -12.49
CA GLN A 222 7.91 17.44 -13.17
C GLN A 222 6.68 18.28 -13.53
N LYS A 223 6.56 19.49 -12.96
CA LYS A 223 5.67 20.49 -13.53
C LYS A 223 6.03 20.56 -15.00
N LEU A 224 5.05 20.38 -15.89
CA LEU A 224 5.21 20.80 -17.28
C LEU A 224 5.75 22.22 -17.19
N ASP A 225 6.92 22.47 -17.79
CA ASP A 225 7.50 23.79 -17.90
C ASP A 225 6.45 24.72 -18.55
N GLU A 226 5.68 25.42 -17.72
CA GLU A 226 4.97 26.64 -18.10
C GLU A 226 6.02 27.75 -18.26
N ASP A 227 6.93 27.59 -19.21
CA ASP A 227 7.83 28.63 -19.73
C ASP A 227 8.49 28.18 -21.07
N ALA A 228 7.77 27.39 -21.88
CA ALA A 228 8.15 27.12 -23.28
C ALA A 228 7.53 28.10 -24.28
N ASP A 229 7.01 29.25 -23.82
CA ASP A 229 6.56 30.36 -24.67
C ASP A 229 6.83 31.71 -23.96
N LYS A 230 8.10 32.15 -23.97
CA LYS A 230 8.52 33.56 -23.94
C LYS A 230 9.76 33.78 -24.79
#